data_AF-A0A9E5FHA9-F1
#
_entry.id   AF-A0A9E5FHA9-F1
#
_cell.length_a   1.000
_cell.length_b   1.000
_cell.length_c   1.000
_cell.angle_alpha   90.00
_cell.angle_beta   90.00
_cell.angle_gamma   90.00
#
_symmetry.space_group_name_H-M   'P 1'
#
loop_
_entity.id
_entity.type
_entity.pdbx_description
1 polymer ?
#
loop_
_entity_poly.entity_id
_entity_poly.type
_entity_poly.pdbx_seq_one_letter_code
_entity_poly.pdbx_strand_id
1 'polypeptide(L)'
;MEVSLPPRSKATSLKGGVLQNCVLYNYDFAQNLLPDYQGNRGALRGHPIAKASGALLVGFGDQRTGDVSFRQGSLWGGGRVQIDLPLTLLLNPDQQFARVGSQVADRINEAFPGTAPGNPGNSPAIAKNNQAVVLKVPAQYKLNLPRYLRVSRLIPMSLPGSTLSDYQQKLNSDLLDPHYSIIAALRLEALGKESIPALKKGLQSSNDLVRFASAESLAYLGSPSSAEELARVVREMPMLRAYAFTALASLDEAICQIKLKELLAGDLDDEGRYGAFRSLRALDEKSDSVSGEHLGEAFWLHVVAPDTTPLVHVATSRRAEIVLFGKTPSLNVPFSLLAGEFTVTGGEGEDRCMVSRISSAGGEPQRRSCSLALSDILRTMATLGAGYPEALELIQQADNCKSVTCRVRRDALPQTVTVQELAKIARSGHGIDLSEADLRRTGSEPGALPDLFAGPSIRKKSGTGPIQPVAGTD
;
A
#
# COMPACT_ATOMS: atom_id res chain seq x y z
N MET A 1 9.11 7.06 6.12
CA MET A 1 10.55 7.08 6.47
C MET A 1 10.66 7.03 7.98
N GLU A 2 11.62 6.30 8.52
CA GLU A 2 11.87 6.27 9.97
C GLU A 2 13.11 7.11 10.31
N VAL A 3 13.08 7.77 11.45
CA VAL A 3 14.13 8.60 12.01
C VAL A 3 14.40 8.09 13.42
N SER A 4 15.66 7.91 13.77
CA SER A 4 16.07 7.48 15.11
C SER A 4 17.17 8.39 15.63
N LEU A 5 17.16 8.62 16.95
CA LEU A 5 18.26 9.33 17.60
C LEU A 5 19.53 8.45 17.59
N PRO A 6 20.72 9.04 17.36
CA PRO A 6 21.97 8.30 17.44
C PRO A 6 22.20 7.79 18.87
N PRO A 7 22.94 6.67 19.05
CA PRO A 7 23.10 6.00 20.36
C PRO A 7 23.63 6.90 21.49
N ARG A 8 24.41 7.93 21.16
CA ARG A 8 25.01 8.88 22.12
C ARG A 8 24.22 10.19 22.27
N SER A 9 23.01 10.28 21.72
CA SER A 9 22.19 11.48 21.84
C SER A 9 21.70 11.70 23.27
N LYS A 10 21.82 12.94 23.76
CA LYS A 10 21.27 13.39 25.04
C LYS A 10 19.75 13.59 25.00
N ALA A 11 19.15 13.69 23.81
CA ALA A 11 17.70 13.88 23.68
C ALA A 11 16.95 12.62 24.15
N THR A 12 15.90 12.84 24.94
CA THR A 12 15.04 11.78 25.50
C THR A 12 13.86 11.45 24.58
N SER A 13 13.42 12.41 23.77
CA SER A 13 12.27 12.29 22.88
C SER A 13 12.45 13.08 21.58
N LEU A 14 11.85 12.59 20.50
CA LEU A 14 11.69 13.28 19.22
C LEU A 14 10.33 13.99 19.10
N LYS A 15 9.44 13.90 20.12
CA LYS A 15 8.07 14.45 20.08
C LYS A 15 8.11 15.97 19.85
N GLY A 16 7.26 16.45 18.93
CA GLY A 16 7.24 17.86 18.51
C GLY A 16 8.42 18.26 17.62
N GLY A 17 9.30 17.32 17.27
CA GLY A 17 10.46 17.57 16.42
C GLY A 17 10.09 17.70 14.94
N VAL A 18 10.89 18.46 14.21
CA VAL A 18 10.81 18.59 12.74
C VAL A 18 12.13 18.12 12.14
N LEU A 19 12.05 17.22 11.16
CA LEU A 19 13.19 16.84 10.35
C LEU A 19 13.47 17.96 9.34
N GLN A 20 14.59 18.64 9.52
CA GLN A 20 15.14 19.56 8.53
C GLN A 20 15.47 18.82 7.23
N ASN A 21 15.50 19.54 6.12
CA ASN A 21 15.83 18.99 4.81
C ASN A 21 17.08 18.08 4.85
N CYS A 22 16.86 16.77 4.68
CA CYS A 22 17.86 15.74 4.78
C CYS A 22 17.93 14.94 3.48
N VAL A 23 19.13 14.88 2.88
CA VAL A 23 19.38 14.06 1.69
C VAL A 23 19.80 12.67 2.15
N LEU A 24 19.11 11.65 1.61
CA LEU A 24 19.34 10.25 1.88
C LEU A 24 20.20 9.65 0.78
N TYR A 25 21.18 8.84 1.19
CA TYR A 25 22.13 8.17 0.31
C TYR A 25 21.95 6.68 0.44
N ASN A 26 22.20 5.93 -0.63
CA ASN A 26 22.41 4.50 -0.49
C ASN A 26 23.75 4.24 0.22
N TYR A 27 23.78 3.20 1.03
CA TYR A 27 24.98 2.71 1.68
C TYR A 27 25.11 1.23 1.38
N ASP A 28 26.33 0.79 1.06
CA ASP A 28 26.63 -0.61 0.84
C ASP A 28 27.93 -1.00 1.54
N PHE A 29 28.11 -2.27 1.85
CA PHE A 29 29.36 -2.75 2.43
C PHE A 29 30.32 -3.15 1.33
N ALA A 30 31.62 -2.87 1.52
CA ALA A 30 32.65 -3.22 0.54
C ALA A 30 32.64 -4.72 0.16
N GLN A 31 32.27 -5.61 1.09
CA GLN A 31 32.14 -7.05 0.85
C GLN A 31 31.02 -7.42 -0.14
N ASN A 32 29.96 -6.62 -0.24
CA ASN A 32 28.88 -6.88 -1.21
C ASN A 32 29.30 -6.54 -2.64
N LEU A 33 30.28 -5.64 -2.79
CA LEU A 33 30.84 -5.25 -4.09
C LEU A 33 32.03 -6.13 -4.49
N LEU A 34 32.84 -6.53 -3.51
CA LEU A 34 34.02 -7.36 -3.66
C LEU A 34 33.99 -8.46 -2.59
N PRO A 35 33.55 -9.69 -2.93
CA PRO A 35 33.41 -10.78 -1.96
C PRO A 35 34.69 -11.09 -1.17
N ASP A 36 35.86 -10.91 -1.79
CA ASP A 36 37.17 -11.17 -1.19
C ASP A 36 37.78 -9.96 -0.45
N TYR A 37 37.01 -8.89 -0.21
CA TYR A 37 37.51 -7.70 0.45
C TYR A 37 37.79 -7.93 1.95
N GLN A 38 39.08 -7.95 2.30
CA GLN A 38 39.57 -8.12 3.67
C GLN A 38 39.80 -6.81 4.44
N GLY A 39 39.42 -5.65 3.86
CA GLY A 39 39.59 -4.34 4.48
C GLY A 39 38.52 -3.99 5.52
N ASN A 40 38.54 -2.73 5.96
CA ASN A 40 37.63 -2.24 6.99
C ASN A 40 36.15 -2.37 6.58
N ARG A 41 35.31 -2.88 7.49
CA ARG A 41 33.87 -3.13 7.27
C ARG A 41 33.01 -1.87 7.35
N GLY A 42 33.52 -0.76 6.83
CA GLY A 42 32.79 0.50 6.75
C GLY A 42 31.70 0.44 5.68
N ALA A 43 30.55 1.05 5.95
CA ALA A 43 29.55 1.30 4.94
C ALA A 43 30.06 2.38 3.97
N LEU A 44 30.12 2.06 2.69
CA LEU A 44 30.45 2.98 1.61
C LEU A 44 29.22 3.79 1.25
N ARG A 45 29.37 5.11 1.20
CA ARG A 45 28.31 6.03 0.75
C ARG A 45 28.25 6.05 -0.77
N GLY A 46 27.07 5.79 -1.32
CA GLY A 46 26.81 5.93 -2.75
C GLY A 46 26.16 7.26 -3.11
N HIS A 47 25.27 7.22 -4.10
CA HIS A 47 24.57 8.37 -4.66
C HIS A 47 23.40 8.85 -3.78
N PRO A 48 23.05 10.15 -3.85
CA PRO A 48 21.81 10.63 -3.26
C PRO A 48 20.61 9.96 -3.96
N ILE A 49 19.72 9.34 -3.18
CA ILE A 49 18.56 8.59 -3.69
C ILE A 49 17.23 9.26 -3.37
N ALA A 50 17.17 10.03 -2.28
CA ALA A 50 15.93 10.64 -1.81
C ALA A 50 16.21 11.87 -0.95
N LYS A 51 15.19 12.71 -0.78
CA LYS A 51 15.20 13.86 0.12
C LYS A 51 13.99 13.79 1.05
N ALA A 52 14.19 14.16 2.31
CA ALA A 52 13.17 14.08 3.32
C ALA A 52 13.13 15.31 4.23
N SER A 53 11.93 15.78 4.55
CA SER A 53 11.69 16.87 5.50
C SER A 53 10.26 16.84 6.04
N GLY A 54 10.04 17.33 7.26
CA GLY A 54 8.71 17.55 7.81
C GLY A 54 8.58 17.15 9.29
N ALA A 55 7.38 17.31 9.84
CA ALA A 55 7.09 17.00 11.24
C ALA A 55 7.26 15.51 11.54
N LEU A 56 7.88 15.21 12.68
CA LEU A 56 8.08 13.85 13.15
C LEU A 56 6.89 13.38 13.96
N LEU A 57 6.37 12.23 13.60
CA LEU A 57 5.41 11.52 14.41
C LEU A 57 6.14 10.58 15.36
N VAL A 58 5.88 10.72 16.65
CA VAL A 58 6.56 9.97 17.72
C VAL A 58 5.49 9.44 18.66
N GLY A 59 5.68 8.23 19.17
CA GLY A 59 4.71 7.61 20.06
C GLY A 59 3.67 6.72 19.37
N PHE A 60 3.64 6.72 18.04
CA PHE A 60 2.72 5.91 17.23
C PHE A 60 3.41 4.66 16.67
N GLY A 61 4.16 3.97 17.54
CA GLY A 61 4.82 2.71 17.22
C GLY A 61 3.84 1.62 16.80
N ASP A 62 4.38 0.51 16.28
CA ASP A 62 3.59 -0.67 15.96
C ASP A 62 2.99 -1.24 17.26
N GLN A 63 1.67 -1.37 17.33
CA GLN A 63 0.98 -1.97 18.48
C GLN A 63 1.47 -3.40 18.76
N ARG A 64 2.08 -4.05 17.76
CA ARG A 64 2.64 -5.41 17.83
C ARG A 64 3.86 -5.53 18.73
N THR A 65 4.70 -4.50 18.82
CA THR A 65 5.92 -4.54 19.64
C THR A 65 5.70 -4.01 21.05
N GLY A 66 4.64 -3.24 21.31
CA GLY A 66 4.38 -2.59 22.61
C GLY A 66 5.41 -1.51 23.01
N ASP A 67 6.59 -1.53 22.40
CA ASP A 67 7.66 -0.56 22.59
C ASP A 67 7.35 0.77 21.88
N VAL A 68 6.76 1.68 22.65
CA VAL A 68 6.64 3.08 22.25
C VAL A 68 8.00 3.76 22.45
N SER A 69 8.86 3.70 21.43
CA SER A 69 10.15 4.40 21.48
C SER A 69 9.96 5.89 21.18
N PHE A 70 10.10 6.73 22.21
CA PHE A 70 10.12 8.18 22.03
C PHE A 70 11.39 8.69 21.34
N ARG A 71 12.42 7.84 21.22
CA ARG A 71 13.69 8.13 20.52
C ARG A 71 13.65 7.77 19.04
N GLN A 72 12.52 7.26 18.56
CA GLN A 72 12.26 6.98 17.16
C GLN A 72 11.00 7.73 16.72
N GLY A 73 10.99 8.18 15.47
CA GLY A 73 9.87 8.87 14.87
C GLY A 73 9.71 8.50 13.41
N SER A 74 8.49 8.60 12.91
CA SER A 74 8.18 8.40 11.51
C SER A 74 7.89 9.72 10.82
N LEU A 75 8.42 9.88 9.60
CA LEU A 75 8.07 10.95 8.68
C LEU A 75 7.14 10.38 7.60
N TRP A 76 5.95 10.94 7.48
CA TRP A 76 4.93 10.54 6.51
C TRP A 76 4.73 11.61 5.45
N GLY A 77 4.63 11.21 4.18
CA GLY A 77 4.51 12.13 3.04
C GLY A 77 5.73 13.03 2.78
N GLY A 78 6.67 13.15 3.71
CA GLY A 78 7.82 14.07 3.62
C GLY A 78 9.03 13.55 2.84
N GLY A 79 9.06 12.26 2.48
CA GLY A 79 10.14 11.65 1.72
C GLY A 79 9.83 11.59 0.22
N ARG A 80 10.71 12.17 -0.61
CA ARG A 80 10.63 12.09 -2.08
C ARG A 80 11.89 11.45 -2.63
N VAL A 81 11.72 10.38 -3.41
CA VAL A 81 12.80 9.77 -4.18
C VAL A 81 13.23 10.75 -5.29
N GLN A 82 14.54 10.91 -5.49
CA GLN A 82 15.11 11.86 -6.45
C GLN A 82 15.59 11.21 -7.75
N ILE A 83 15.66 9.88 -7.77
CA ILE A 83 16.14 9.09 -8.91
C ILE A 83 15.06 8.11 -9.35
N ASP A 84 15.01 7.82 -10.64
CA ASP A 84 14.20 6.73 -11.13
C ASP A 84 14.84 5.40 -10.72
N LEU A 85 14.03 4.50 -10.13
CA LEU A 85 14.42 3.15 -9.77
C LEU A 85 13.70 2.18 -10.71
N PRO A 86 14.21 1.95 -11.92
CA PRO A 86 13.54 1.09 -12.87
C PRO A 86 13.65 -0.38 -12.44
N LEU A 87 12.63 -1.17 -12.77
CA LEU A 87 12.68 -2.61 -12.59
C LEU A 87 13.66 -3.19 -13.62
N THR A 88 14.50 -4.14 -13.20
CA THR A 88 15.48 -4.77 -14.09
C THR A 88 15.38 -6.28 -13.96
N LEU A 89 15.21 -6.97 -15.10
CA LEU A 89 15.35 -8.41 -15.19
C LEU A 89 16.81 -8.74 -15.50
N LEU A 90 17.42 -9.52 -14.62
CA LEU A 90 18.74 -10.10 -14.88
C LEU A 90 18.56 -11.44 -15.60
N LEU A 91 19.26 -11.60 -16.71
CA LEU A 91 19.33 -12.86 -17.44
C LEU A 91 20.17 -13.85 -16.64
N ASN A 92 19.76 -15.13 -16.69
CA ASN A 92 20.53 -16.21 -16.07
C ASN A 92 21.96 -16.22 -16.63
N PRO A 93 23.00 -16.53 -15.82
CA PRO A 93 24.40 -16.46 -16.24
C PRO A 93 24.72 -17.20 -17.54
N ASP A 94 24.07 -18.34 -17.78
CA ASP A 94 24.21 -19.18 -18.97
C ASP A 94 23.50 -18.62 -20.22
N GLN A 95 22.69 -17.58 -20.06
CA GLN A 95 21.87 -16.95 -21.11
C GLN A 95 22.21 -15.47 -21.35
N GLN A 96 23.36 -14.98 -20.86
CA GLN A 96 23.77 -13.57 -20.96
C GLN A 96 24.31 -13.17 -22.35
N PHE A 97 23.47 -13.36 -23.37
CA PHE A 97 23.76 -13.01 -24.75
C PHE A 97 22.90 -11.81 -25.18
N ALA A 98 23.48 -10.88 -25.96
CA ALA A 98 22.77 -9.70 -26.46
C ALA A 98 21.48 -10.07 -27.22
N ARG A 99 21.54 -11.12 -28.06
CA ARG A 99 20.39 -11.65 -28.80
C ARG A 99 19.25 -12.11 -27.87
N VAL A 100 19.58 -12.79 -26.77
CA VAL A 100 18.58 -13.27 -25.80
C VAL A 100 17.95 -12.08 -25.09
N GLY A 101 18.75 -11.09 -24.68
CA GLY A 101 18.25 -9.84 -24.10
C GLY A 101 17.26 -9.12 -25.03
N SER A 102 17.59 -8.98 -26.31
CA SER A 102 16.68 -8.40 -27.32
C SER A 102 15.41 -9.22 -27.46
N GLN A 103 15.50 -10.55 -27.59
CA GLN A 103 14.33 -11.42 -27.72
C GLN A 103 13.40 -11.32 -26.49
N VAL A 104 13.96 -11.24 -25.27
CA VAL A 104 13.16 -11.05 -24.04
C VAL A 104 12.44 -9.71 -24.09
N ALA A 105 13.14 -8.63 -24.44
CA ALA A 105 12.54 -7.31 -24.55
C ALA A 105 11.40 -7.29 -25.59
N ASP A 106 11.62 -7.87 -26.78
CA ASP A 106 10.63 -7.94 -27.86
C ASP A 106 9.37 -8.69 -27.41
N ARG A 107 9.51 -9.87 -26.77
CA ARG A 107 8.36 -10.63 -26.26
C ARG A 107 7.58 -9.90 -25.17
N ILE A 108 8.26 -9.16 -24.29
CA ILE A 108 7.60 -8.33 -23.28
C ILE A 108 6.83 -7.18 -23.97
N ASN A 109 7.42 -6.56 -24.98
CA ASN A 109 6.78 -5.48 -25.74
C ASN A 109 5.58 -5.97 -26.57
N GLU A 110 5.60 -7.21 -27.07
CA GLU A 110 4.46 -7.86 -27.72
C GLU A 110 3.32 -8.14 -26.73
N ALA A 111 3.63 -8.66 -25.54
CA ALA A 111 2.64 -8.96 -24.51
C ALA A 111 2.01 -7.68 -23.91
N PHE A 112 2.80 -6.61 -23.81
CA PHE A 112 2.38 -5.31 -23.32
C PHE A 112 2.55 -4.24 -24.41
N PRO A 113 1.63 -4.14 -25.38
CA PRO A 113 1.69 -3.09 -26.38
C PRO A 113 1.59 -1.73 -25.68
N GLY A 114 2.60 -0.88 -25.85
CA GLY A 114 2.63 0.45 -25.25
C GLY A 114 1.43 1.31 -25.68
N THR A 115 1.12 2.34 -24.89
CA THR A 115 -0.04 3.23 -25.10
C THR A 115 0.03 4.10 -26.37
N ALA A 116 1.15 4.07 -27.11
CA ALA A 116 1.31 4.78 -28.38
C ALA A 116 2.08 3.88 -29.37
N PRO A 117 1.46 3.42 -30.46
CA PRO A 117 2.16 2.74 -31.54
C PRO A 117 3.21 3.69 -32.16
N GLY A 118 4.46 3.23 -32.31
CA GLY A 118 5.47 3.93 -33.11
C GLY A 118 6.44 4.87 -32.38
N ASN A 119 6.43 4.95 -31.03
CA ASN A 119 7.49 5.65 -30.29
C ASN A 119 8.35 4.65 -29.48
N PRO A 120 9.57 4.30 -29.95
CA PRO A 120 10.47 3.34 -29.28
C PRO A 120 10.84 3.73 -27.83
N GLY A 121 10.77 5.03 -27.49
CA GLY A 121 11.03 5.51 -26.14
C GLY A 121 9.94 5.17 -25.11
N ASN A 122 8.82 4.58 -25.55
CA ASN A 122 7.72 4.17 -24.69
C ASN A 122 7.54 2.64 -24.61
N SER A 123 8.50 1.86 -25.13
CA SER A 123 8.48 0.41 -25.00
C SER A 123 8.56 -0.02 -23.53
N PRO A 124 7.69 -0.93 -23.06
CA PRO A 124 7.73 -1.43 -21.68
C PRO A 124 9.01 -2.19 -21.31
N ALA A 125 9.77 -2.70 -22.29
CA ALA A 125 11.04 -3.37 -22.04
C ALA A 125 12.13 -2.92 -23.02
N ILE A 126 13.32 -2.68 -22.49
CA ILE A 126 14.51 -2.29 -23.24
C ILE A 126 15.69 -3.13 -22.77
N ALA A 127 16.33 -3.87 -23.69
CA ALA A 127 17.58 -4.56 -23.42
C ALA A 127 18.70 -3.54 -23.26
N LYS A 128 19.25 -3.39 -22.04
CA LYS A 128 20.29 -2.40 -21.75
C LYS A 128 21.69 -2.91 -22.11
N ASN A 129 21.93 -4.19 -21.85
CA ASN A 129 23.16 -4.89 -22.20
C ASN A 129 22.85 -6.40 -22.35
N ASN A 130 23.89 -7.23 -22.49
CA ASN A 130 23.75 -8.68 -22.58
C ASN A 130 23.33 -9.37 -21.27
N GLN A 131 23.19 -8.64 -20.16
CA GLN A 131 22.86 -9.19 -18.84
C GLN A 131 21.50 -8.73 -18.32
N ALA A 132 21.01 -7.58 -18.77
CA ALA A 132 19.93 -6.87 -18.13
C ALA A 132 18.91 -6.31 -19.13
N VAL A 133 17.64 -6.59 -18.86
CA VAL A 133 16.48 -5.97 -19.53
C VAL A 133 15.80 -5.05 -18.53
N VAL A 134 15.75 -3.75 -18.85
CA VAL A 134 15.10 -2.74 -18.04
C VAL A 134 13.63 -2.67 -18.41
N LEU A 135 12.77 -2.68 -17.39
CA LEU A 135 11.33 -2.62 -17.53
C LEU A 135 10.78 -1.27 -17.11
N LYS A 136 9.86 -0.75 -17.91
CA LYS A 136 8.99 0.37 -17.61
C LYS A 136 7.60 -0.17 -17.28
N VAL A 137 7.07 0.25 -16.14
CA VAL A 137 5.80 -0.27 -15.61
C VAL A 137 4.63 0.31 -16.40
N PRO A 138 3.79 -0.52 -17.04
CA PRO A 138 2.58 -0.03 -17.71
C PRO A 138 1.59 0.56 -16.69
N ALA A 139 0.79 1.54 -17.12
CA ALA A 139 -0.15 2.25 -16.25
C ALA A 139 -1.11 1.31 -15.48
N GLN A 140 -1.59 0.26 -16.15
CA GLN A 140 -2.49 -0.76 -15.57
C GLN A 140 -1.85 -1.58 -14.44
N TYR A 141 -0.51 -1.58 -14.29
CA TYR A 141 0.18 -2.27 -13.20
C TYR A 141 0.78 -1.33 -12.15
N LYS A 142 0.56 -0.01 -12.26
CA LYS A 142 1.15 0.99 -11.33
C LYS A 142 0.80 0.72 -9.86
N LEU A 143 -0.32 0.04 -9.62
CA LEU A 143 -0.84 -0.30 -8.29
C LEU A 143 -0.49 -1.74 -7.86
N ASN A 144 0.15 -2.54 -8.72
CA ASN A 144 0.50 -3.94 -8.47
C ASN A 144 1.74 -4.38 -9.27
N LEU A 145 2.89 -3.80 -8.92
CA LEU A 145 4.22 -4.16 -9.40
C LEU A 145 4.54 -5.66 -9.22
N PRO A 146 4.19 -6.33 -8.09
CA PRO A 146 4.38 -7.77 -7.96
C PRO A 146 3.65 -8.58 -9.02
N ARG A 147 2.42 -8.19 -9.40
CA ARG A 147 1.71 -8.86 -10.49
C ARG A 147 2.41 -8.65 -11.83
N TYR A 148 2.82 -7.42 -12.15
CA TYR A 148 3.57 -7.14 -13.38
C TYR A 148 4.78 -8.06 -13.52
N LEU A 149 5.62 -8.14 -12.48
CA LEU A 149 6.79 -9.02 -12.48
C LEU A 149 6.43 -10.50 -12.63
N ARG A 150 5.33 -10.97 -12.02
CA ARG A 150 4.86 -12.36 -12.19
C ARG A 150 4.45 -12.64 -13.63
N VAL A 151 3.66 -11.75 -14.24
CA VAL A 151 3.15 -11.91 -15.61
C VAL A 151 4.30 -11.80 -16.61
N SER A 152 5.20 -10.82 -16.47
CA SER A 152 6.38 -10.69 -17.33
C SER A 152 7.25 -11.95 -17.32
N ARG A 153 7.39 -12.62 -16.17
CA ARG A 153 8.17 -13.87 -16.04
C ARG A 153 7.45 -15.10 -16.61
N LEU A 154 6.15 -15.01 -16.89
CA LEU A 154 5.34 -16.10 -17.44
C LEU A 154 5.15 -16.00 -18.95
N ILE A 155 5.69 -14.95 -19.59
CA ILE A 155 5.66 -14.80 -21.05
C ILE A 155 6.49 -15.93 -21.68
N PRO A 156 5.91 -16.73 -22.58
CA PRO A 156 6.62 -17.84 -23.20
C PRO A 156 7.67 -17.32 -24.19
N MET A 157 8.95 -17.64 -23.97
CA MET A 157 10.07 -17.28 -24.87
C MET A 157 10.05 -18.07 -26.18
N SER A 158 9.71 -19.35 -26.08
CA SER A 158 9.50 -20.31 -27.17
C SER A 158 8.45 -21.31 -26.70
N LEU A 159 7.53 -21.71 -27.57
CA LEU A 159 6.55 -22.76 -27.25
C LEU A 159 7.27 -24.11 -27.33
N PRO A 160 7.44 -24.86 -26.21
CA PRO A 160 8.22 -26.08 -26.23
C PRO A 160 7.43 -27.19 -26.93
N GLY A 161 7.83 -27.54 -28.16
CA GLY A 161 7.37 -28.74 -28.87
C GLY A 161 5.88 -28.79 -29.24
N SER A 162 5.11 -27.74 -28.94
CA SER A 162 3.68 -27.64 -29.20
C SER A 162 3.38 -26.41 -30.03
N THR A 163 2.29 -26.44 -30.80
CA THR A 163 1.80 -25.22 -31.45
C THR A 163 1.27 -24.26 -30.39
N LEU A 164 1.14 -22.97 -30.76
CA LEU A 164 0.54 -21.96 -29.89
C LEU A 164 -0.89 -22.38 -29.48
N SER A 165 -1.60 -23.00 -30.42
CA SER A 165 -2.94 -23.56 -30.22
C SER A 165 -2.97 -24.63 -29.11
N ASP A 166 -2.06 -25.59 -29.12
CA ASP A 166 -2.04 -26.67 -28.11
C ASP A 166 -1.77 -26.10 -26.70
N TYR A 167 -0.87 -25.13 -26.60
CA TYR A 167 -0.57 -24.45 -25.34
C TYR A 167 -1.79 -23.66 -24.83
N GLN A 168 -2.47 -22.91 -25.71
CA GLN A 168 -3.71 -22.21 -25.36
C GLN A 168 -4.81 -23.18 -24.91
N GLN A 169 -4.99 -24.30 -25.61
CA GLN A 169 -5.97 -25.33 -25.25
C GLN A 169 -5.68 -25.90 -23.86
N LYS A 170 -4.41 -26.20 -23.57
CA LYS A 170 -3.99 -26.63 -22.23
C LYS A 170 -4.31 -25.59 -21.17
N LEU A 171 -3.97 -24.31 -21.40
CA LEU A 171 -4.28 -23.25 -20.44
C LEU A 171 -5.78 -23.07 -20.23
N ASN A 172 -6.59 -23.24 -21.26
CA ASN A 172 -8.05 -23.19 -21.15
C ASN A 172 -8.59 -24.33 -20.28
N SER A 173 -8.02 -25.53 -20.40
CA SER A 173 -8.35 -26.66 -19.52
C SER A 173 -7.88 -26.39 -18.09
N ASP A 174 -6.62 -25.97 -17.91
CA ASP A 174 -6.03 -25.67 -16.61
C ASP A 174 -6.75 -24.52 -15.88
N LEU A 175 -7.33 -23.56 -16.62
CA LEU A 175 -8.11 -22.47 -16.04
C LEU A 175 -9.37 -22.97 -15.33
N LEU A 176 -10.05 -23.96 -15.92
CA LEU A 176 -11.29 -24.51 -15.39
C LEU A 176 -11.08 -25.48 -14.23
N ASP A 177 -9.84 -25.96 -14.04
CA ASP A 177 -9.46 -26.72 -12.85
C ASP A 177 -9.06 -25.76 -11.72
N PRO A 178 -9.77 -25.75 -10.58
CA PRO A 178 -9.44 -24.91 -9.44
C PRO A 178 -7.96 -25.00 -9.02
N HIS A 179 -7.34 -26.19 -9.10
CA HIS A 179 -5.96 -26.43 -8.65
C HIS A 179 -4.91 -25.64 -9.45
N TYR A 180 -5.20 -25.35 -10.73
CA TYR A 180 -4.28 -24.66 -11.65
C TYR A 180 -4.77 -23.27 -12.06
N SER A 181 -6.04 -22.94 -11.78
CA SER A 181 -6.74 -21.71 -12.18
C SER A 181 -5.92 -20.42 -12.02
N ILE A 182 -5.32 -20.18 -10.85
CA ILE A 182 -4.53 -18.96 -10.59
C ILE A 182 -3.35 -18.82 -11.56
N ILE A 183 -2.57 -19.89 -11.74
CA ILE A 183 -1.38 -19.87 -12.61
C ILE A 183 -1.79 -19.88 -14.08
N ALA A 184 -2.84 -20.61 -14.43
CA ALA A 184 -3.38 -20.64 -15.78
C ALA A 184 -3.87 -19.25 -16.20
N ALA A 185 -4.60 -18.55 -15.34
CA ALA A 185 -5.09 -17.20 -15.60
C ALA A 185 -3.93 -16.19 -15.80
N LEU A 186 -2.88 -16.24 -14.97
CA LEU A 186 -1.69 -15.40 -15.15
C LEU A 186 -0.94 -15.69 -16.46
N ARG A 187 -0.88 -16.96 -16.88
CA ARG A 187 -0.27 -17.33 -18.16
C ARG A 187 -1.13 -16.89 -19.34
N LEU A 188 -2.44 -16.97 -19.22
CA LEU A 188 -3.39 -16.42 -20.19
C LEU A 188 -3.26 -14.90 -20.30
N GLU A 189 -3.10 -14.19 -19.18
CA GLU A 189 -2.78 -12.75 -19.17
C GLU A 189 -1.46 -12.46 -19.89
N ALA A 190 -0.42 -13.27 -19.66
CA ALA A 190 0.87 -13.14 -20.33
C ALA A 190 0.82 -13.39 -21.84
N LEU A 191 -0.16 -14.15 -22.34
CA LEU A 191 -0.43 -14.29 -23.78
C LEU A 191 -1.14 -13.07 -24.37
N GLY A 192 -1.70 -12.20 -23.54
CA GLY A 192 -2.36 -10.95 -23.96
C GLY A 192 -3.84 -11.10 -24.30
N LYS A 193 -4.34 -10.16 -25.11
CA LYS A 193 -5.78 -9.96 -25.36
C LYS A 193 -6.48 -11.12 -26.06
N GLU A 194 -5.74 -11.98 -26.77
CA GLU A 194 -6.28 -13.19 -27.40
C GLU A 194 -6.90 -14.17 -26.39
N SER A 195 -6.47 -14.10 -25.12
CA SER A 195 -6.97 -14.95 -24.04
C SER A 195 -8.30 -14.49 -23.44
N ILE A 196 -8.81 -13.29 -23.78
CA ILE A 196 -10.05 -12.74 -23.22
C ILE A 196 -11.25 -13.70 -23.34
N PRO A 197 -11.51 -14.36 -24.50
CA PRO A 197 -12.62 -15.29 -24.62
C PRO A 197 -12.53 -16.48 -23.65
N ALA A 198 -11.32 -17.00 -23.39
CA ALA A 198 -11.11 -18.10 -22.45
C ALA A 198 -11.39 -17.66 -21.00
N LEU A 199 -10.88 -16.49 -20.61
CA LEU A 199 -11.11 -15.93 -19.28
C LEU A 199 -12.61 -15.60 -19.05
N LYS A 200 -13.32 -15.14 -20.09
CA LYS A 200 -14.79 -14.94 -20.00
C LYS A 200 -15.55 -16.25 -19.76
N LYS A 201 -15.08 -17.39 -20.26
CA LYS A 201 -15.65 -18.71 -19.91
C LYS A 201 -15.40 -19.04 -18.43
N GLY A 202 -14.22 -18.70 -17.91
CA GLY A 202 -13.89 -18.88 -16.50
C GLY A 202 -14.80 -18.09 -15.55
N LEU A 203 -15.30 -16.91 -15.95
CA LEU A 203 -16.31 -16.16 -15.20
C LEU A 203 -17.64 -16.92 -15.02
N GLN A 204 -17.94 -17.88 -15.88
CA GLN A 204 -19.16 -18.70 -15.82
C GLN A 204 -18.98 -19.98 -14.99
N SER A 205 -17.77 -20.21 -14.44
CA SER A 205 -17.49 -21.38 -13.62
C SER A 205 -18.28 -21.35 -12.30
N SER A 206 -18.64 -22.52 -11.77
CA SER A 206 -19.24 -22.65 -10.44
C SER A 206 -18.24 -22.40 -9.31
N ASN A 207 -16.94 -22.50 -9.58
CA ASN A 207 -15.89 -22.33 -8.57
C ASN A 207 -15.47 -20.85 -8.42
N ASP A 208 -15.47 -20.35 -7.18
CA ASP A 208 -15.13 -18.95 -6.87
C ASP A 208 -13.69 -18.57 -7.25
N LEU A 209 -12.71 -19.45 -7.03
CA LEU A 209 -11.32 -19.15 -7.38
C LEU A 209 -11.11 -19.05 -8.89
N VAL A 210 -11.80 -19.88 -9.67
CA VAL A 210 -11.78 -19.81 -11.14
C VAL A 210 -12.40 -18.49 -11.62
N ARG A 211 -13.55 -18.09 -11.06
CA ARG A 211 -14.20 -16.81 -11.40
C ARG A 211 -13.30 -15.63 -11.03
N PHE A 212 -12.76 -15.62 -9.82
CA PHE A 212 -11.85 -14.58 -9.36
C PHE A 212 -10.58 -14.47 -10.23
N ALA A 213 -9.87 -15.58 -10.46
CA ALA A 213 -8.63 -15.58 -11.25
C ALA A 213 -8.86 -15.05 -12.68
N SER A 214 -10.01 -15.43 -13.25
CA SER A 214 -10.46 -14.96 -14.55
C SER A 214 -10.78 -13.46 -14.54
N ALA A 215 -11.55 -13.00 -13.55
CA ALA A 215 -11.94 -11.61 -13.39
C ALA A 215 -10.72 -10.69 -13.16
N GLU A 216 -9.79 -11.11 -12.30
CA GLU A 216 -8.58 -10.35 -12.02
C GLU A 216 -7.74 -10.19 -13.30
N SER A 217 -7.50 -11.29 -14.02
CA SER A 217 -6.72 -11.24 -15.27
C SER A 217 -7.42 -10.43 -16.36
N LEU A 218 -8.74 -10.52 -16.46
CA LEU A 218 -9.54 -9.69 -17.38
C LEU A 218 -9.41 -8.19 -17.08
N ALA A 219 -9.34 -7.79 -15.80
CA ALA A 219 -9.14 -6.40 -15.42
C ALA A 219 -7.78 -5.86 -15.90
N TYR A 220 -6.69 -6.61 -15.72
CA TYR A 220 -5.37 -6.22 -16.21
C TYR A 220 -5.23 -6.28 -17.74
N LEU A 221 -6.08 -7.05 -18.43
CA LEU A 221 -6.20 -7.02 -19.89
C LEU A 221 -7.12 -5.88 -20.40
N GLY A 222 -7.69 -5.07 -19.51
CA GLY A 222 -8.54 -3.93 -19.86
C GLY A 222 -9.97 -4.33 -20.23
N SER A 223 -10.48 -5.47 -19.76
CA SER A 223 -11.85 -5.90 -20.04
C SER A 223 -12.81 -5.48 -18.93
N PRO A 224 -13.88 -4.70 -19.22
CA PRO A 224 -14.85 -4.26 -18.22
C PRO A 224 -15.74 -5.39 -17.68
N SER A 225 -15.74 -6.56 -18.34
CA SER A 225 -16.56 -7.72 -17.94
C SER A 225 -16.17 -8.31 -16.57
N SER A 226 -15.04 -7.90 -15.99
CA SER A 226 -14.58 -8.35 -14.67
C SER A 226 -15.23 -7.59 -13.49
N ALA A 227 -15.74 -6.37 -13.70
CA ALA A 227 -16.06 -5.45 -12.62
C ALA A 227 -17.11 -5.99 -11.63
N GLU A 228 -18.17 -6.65 -12.13
CA GLU A 228 -19.23 -7.21 -11.28
C GLU A 228 -18.68 -8.32 -10.37
N GLU A 229 -17.91 -9.24 -10.95
CA GLU A 229 -17.33 -10.36 -10.23
C GLU A 229 -16.29 -9.90 -9.20
N LEU A 230 -15.46 -8.90 -9.55
CA LEU A 230 -14.52 -8.31 -8.59
C LEU A 230 -15.25 -7.62 -7.42
N ALA A 231 -16.36 -6.92 -7.69
CA ALA A 231 -17.16 -6.31 -6.65
C ALA A 231 -17.84 -7.35 -5.73
N ARG A 232 -18.28 -8.48 -6.29
CA ARG A 232 -18.76 -9.64 -5.51
C ARG A 232 -17.67 -10.19 -4.59
N VAL A 233 -16.48 -10.44 -5.13
CA VAL A 233 -15.31 -10.95 -4.38
C VAL A 233 -14.95 -10.03 -3.22
N VAL A 234 -15.00 -8.70 -3.40
CA VAL A 234 -14.75 -7.75 -2.29
C VAL A 234 -15.71 -7.95 -1.12
N ARG A 235 -16.99 -8.21 -1.40
CA ARG A 235 -18.03 -8.39 -0.37
C ARG A 235 -17.92 -9.76 0.30
N GLU A 236 -17.73 -10.81 -0.48
CA GLU A 236 -17.86 -12.21 -0.03
C GLU A 236 -16.54 -12.84 0.44
N MET A 237 -15.39 -12.37 -0.04
CA MET A 237 -14.10 -13.05 0.13
C MET A 237 -13.01 -12.10 0.66
N PRO A 238 -12.97 -11.82 1.98
CA PRO A 238 -12.00 -10.91 2.59
C PRO A 238 -10.54 -11.20 2.19
N MET A 239 -10.15 -12.48 2.12
CA MET A 239 -8.80 -12.87 1.76
C MET A 239 -8.39 -12.54 0.31
N LEU A 240 -9.32 -12.23 -0.60
CA LEU A 240 -9.02 -11.83 -1.99
C LEU A 240 -9.27 -10.33 -2.22
N ARG A 241 -9.77 -9.63 -1.21
CA ARG A 241 -10.25 -8.27 -1.28
C ARG A 241 -9.17 -7.29 -1.74
N ALA A 242 -7.93 -7.45 -1.26
CA ALA A 242 -6.81 -6.60 -1.68
C ALA A 242 -6.53 -6.70 -3.19
N TYR A 243 -6.57 -7.93 -3.75
CA TYR A 243 -6.39 -8.15 -5.18
C TYR A 243 -7.56 -7.58 -5.99
N ALA A 244 -8.80 -7.85 -5.55
CA ALA A 244 -10.00 -7.40 -6.25
C ALA A 244 -10.12 -5.86 -6.28
N PHE A 245 -9.90 -5.20 -5.15
CA PHE A 245 -9.85 -3.73 -5.09
C PHE A 245 -8.75 -3.16 -5.97
N THR A 246 -7.56 -3.76 -5.96
CA THR A 246 -6.45 -3.26 -6.79
C THR A 246 -6.74 -3.44 -8.27
N ALA A 247 -7.36 -4.56 -8.66
CA ALA A 247 -7.80 -4.80 -10.03
C ALA A 247 -8.86 -3.79 -10.48
N LEU A 248 -9.88 -3.51 -9.65
CA LEU A 248 -10.88 -2.46 -9.90
C LEU A 248 -10.25 -1.07 -10.03
N ALA A 249 -9.29 -0.73 -9.17
CA ALA A 249 -8.58 0.56 -9.22
C ALA A 249 -7.58 0.67 -10.39
N SER A 250 -7.18 -0.46 -10.97
CA SER A 250 -6.26 -0.52 -12.12
C SER A 250 -6.99 -0.48 -13.45
N LEU A 251 -8.28 -0.85 -13.47
CA LEU A 251 -9.14 -0.80 -14.64
C LEU A 251 -9.85 0.57 -14.69
N ASP A 252 -9.35 1.45 -15.55
CA ASP A 252 -9.87 2.82 -15.72
C ASP A 252 -11.15 2.85 -16.58
N GLU A 253 -12.20 2.19 -16.09
CA GLU A 253 -13.50 2.08 -16.74
C GLU A 253 -14.60 2.61 -15.82
N ALA A 254 -15.62 3.26 -16.41
CA ALA A 254 -16.71 3.87 -15.65
C ALA A 254 -17.44 2.86 -14.73
N ILE A 255 -17.58 1.61 -15.17
CA ILE A 255 -18.18 0.55 -14.35
C ILE A 255 -17.40 0.29 -13.06
N CYS A 256 -16.07 0.40 -13.07
CA CYS A 256 -15.25 0.22 -11.87
C CYS A 256 -15.46 1.36 -10.88
N GLN A 257 -15.59 2.60 -11.36
CA GLN A 257 -15.93 3.75 -10.52
C GLN A 257 -17.30 3.56 -9.86
N ILE A 258 -18.31 3.12 -10.62
CA ILE A 258 -19.65 2.83 -10.10
C ILE A 258 -19.57 1.76 -9.00
N LYS A 259 -18.90 0.63 -9.27
CA LYS A 259 -18.77 -0.46 -8.30
C LYS A 259 -17.99 -0.07 -7.05
N LEU A 260 -16.91 0.71 -7.18
CA LEU A 260 -16.19 1.21 -6.01
C LEU A 260 -17.03 2.19 -5.18
N LYS A 261 -17.87 3.02 -5.80
CA LYS A 261 -18.82 3.90 -5.10
C LYS A 261 -19.91 3.10 -4.38
N GLU A 262 -20.46 2.07 -5.02
CA GLU A 262 -21.40 1.14 -4.38
C GLU A 262 -20.77 0.43 -3.17
N LEU A 263 -19.51 0.01 -3.27
CA LEU A 263 -18.79 -0.63 -2.17
C LEU A 263 -18.47 0.36 -1.04
N LEU A 264 -18.12 1.60 -1.37
CA LEU A 264 -17.87 2.67 -0.40
C LEU A 264 -19.13 3.02 0.41
N ALA A 265 -20.29 3.04 -0.25
CA ALA A 265 -21.60 3.32 0.34
C ALA A 265 -22.30 2.06 0.89
N GLY A 266 -21.73 0.87 0.68
CA GLY A 266 -22.29 -0.39 1.12
C GLY A 266 -21.99 -0.71 2.59
N ASP A 267 -22.67 -1.73 3.11
CA ASP A 267 -22.41 -2.27 4.44
C ASP A 267 -21.20 -3.23 4.39
N LEU A 268 -20.01 -2.66 4.39
CA LEU A 268 -18.75 -3.38 4.52
C LEU A 268 -18.16 -3.19 5.92
N ASP A 269 -17.31 -4.14 6.31
CA ASP A 269 -16.43 -3.99 7.46
C ASP A 269 -15.48 -2.79 7.32
N ASP A 270 -14.80 -2.43 8.41
CA ASP A 270 -13.89 -1.28 8.45
C ASP A 270 -12.80 -1.36 7.36
N GLU A 271 -12.34 -2.58 7.07
CA GLU A 271 -11.35 -2.90 6.05
C GLU A 271 -11.87 -2.68 4.63
N GLY A 272 -13.08 -3.17 4.32
CA GLY A 272 -13.72 -3.02 3.04
C GLY A 272 -14.05 -1.55 2.73
N ARG A 273 -14.53 -0.79 3.72
CA ARG A 273 -14.88 0.63 3.53
C ARG A 273 -13.65 1.48 3.22
N TYR A 274 -12.58 1.34 4.00
CA TYR A 274 -11.33 2.04 3.71
C TYR A 274 -10.65 1.52 2.43
N GLY A 275 -10.75 0.21 2.16
CA GLY A 275 -10.31 -0.39 0.91
C GLY A 275 -10.98 0.22 -0.32
N ALA A 276 -12.31 0.41 -0.29
CA ALA A 276 -13.08 1.03 -1.34
C ALA A 276 -12.69 2.52 -1.52
N PHE A 277 -12.61 3.27 -0.42
CA PHE A 277 -12.15 4.67 -0.43
C PHE A 277 -10.77 4.79 -1.09
N ARG A 278 -9.80 3.99 -0.63
CA ARG A 278 -8.41 4.04 -1.11
C ARG A 278 -8.29 3.64 -2.58
N SER A 279 -9.10 2.67 -3.02
CA SER A 279 -9.18 2.25 -4.43
C SER A 279 -9.75 3.34 -5.31
N LEU A 280 -10.86 3.94 -4.91
CA LEU A 280 -11.52 5.00 -5.65
C LEU A 280 -10.63 6.26 -5.72
N ARG A 281 -9.91 6.59 -4.63
CA ARG A 281 -8.92 7.68 -4.62
C ARG A 281 -7.72 7.40 -5.54
N ALA A 282 -7.29 6.14 -5.66
CA ALA A 282 -6.19 5.77 -6.56
C ALA A 282 -6.60 5.80 -8.05
N LEU A 283 -7.89 5.57 -8.31
CA LEU A 283 -8.51 5.64 -9.63
C LEU A 283 -8.74 7.10 -10.04
N ASP A 284 -9.46 7.86 -9.21
CA ASP A 284 -9.73 9.29 -9.41
C ASP A 284 -9.80 10.03 -8.06
N GLU A 285 -8.74 10.75 -7.73
CA GLU A 285 -8.64 11.56 -6.52
C GLU A 285 -9.60 12.77 -6.52
N LYS A 286 -10.05 13.21 -7.69
CA LYS A 286 -10.93 14.37 -7.83
C LYS A 286 -12.41 14.01 -7.76
N SER A 287 -12.74 12.72 -7.67
CA SER A 287 -14.12 12.27 -7.61
C SER A 287 -14.80 12.80 -6.36
N ASP A 288 -16.01 13.34 -6.49
CA ASP A 288 -16.79 13.92 -5.38
C ASP A 288 -16.98 12.96 -4.20
N SER A 289 -16.93 11.65 -4.44
CA SER A 289 -17.10 10.62 -3.41
C SER A 289 -15.87 10.43 -2.51
N VAL A 290 -14.70 10.93 -2.90
CA VAL A 290 -13.43 10.76 -2.18
C VAL A 290 -12.60 12.03 -2.09
N SER A 291 -13.06 13.13 -2.68
CA SER A 291 -12.40 14.42 -2.57
C SER A 291 -12.25 14.81 -1.09
N GLY A 292 -11.23 15.59 -0.81
CA GLY A 292 -10.90 15.97 0.56
C GLY A 292 -10.22 17.32 0.60
N GLU A 293 -9.93 17.76 1.81
CA GLU A 293 -9.36 19.07 2.06
C GLU A 293 -7.97 18.94 2.68
N HIS A 294 -7.03 19.71 2.15
CA HIS A 294 -5.68 19.78 2.69
C HIS A 294 -5.64 20.80 3.82
N LEU A 295 -5.64 20.32 5.07
CA LEU A 295 -5.71 21.17 6.24
C LEU A 295 -4.31 21.60 6.68
N GLY A 296 -4.12 22.92 6.78
CA GLY A 296 -2.90 23.53 7.33
C GLY A 296 -1.61 23.17 6.57
N GLU A 297 -1.72 22.78 5.30
CA GLU A 297 -0.62 22.20 4.50
C GLU A 297 0.04 20.97 5.16
N ALA A 298 -0.68 20.28 6.05
CA ALA A 298 -0.14 19.23 6.90
C ALA A 298 -0.76 17.84 6.62
N PHE A 299 -2.07 17.75 6.49
CA PHE A 299 -2.76 16.47 6.29
C PHE A 299 -4.09 16.63 5.54
N TRP A 300 -4.58 15.51 5.02
CA TRP A 300 -5.85 15.45 4.30
C TRP A 300 -6.99 15.01 5.21
N LEU A 301 -8.11 15.73 5.14
CA LEU A 301 -9.37 15.35 5.77
C LEU A 301 -10.39 15.01 4.69
N HIS A 302 -10.97 13.81 4.79
CA HIS A 302 -12.02 13.33 3.91
C HIS A 302 -13.29 13.07 4.73
N VAL A 303 -14.44 13.45 4.19
CA VAL A 303 -15.76 13.12 4.74
C VAL A 303 -16.53 12.39 3.65
N VAL A 304 -16.84 11.12 3.87
CA VAL A 304 -17.31 10.22 2.80
C VAL A 304 -18.48 9.35 3.25
N ALA A 305 -19.28 8.88 2.29
CA ALA A 305 -20.39 7.94 2.51
C ALA A 305 -21.35 8.37 3.66
N PRO A 306 -22.01 9.54 3.56
CA PRO A 306 -22.78 10.13 4.67
C PRO A 306 -23.90 9.23 5.20
N ASP A 307 -24.45 8.35 4.37
CA ASP A 307 -25.57 7.45 4.69
C ASP A 307 -25.14 6.13 5.36
N THR A 308 -23.85 5.99 5.71
CA THR A 308 -23.30 4.77 6.31
C THR A 308 -23.02 4.93 7.81
N THR A 309 -22.68 3.83 8.48
CA THR A 309 -22.36 3.85 9.92
C THR A 309 -21.11 4.70 10.20
N PRO A 310 -21.10 5.53 11.27
CA PRO A 310 -19.97 6.41 11.51
C PRO A 310 -18.69 5.63 11.83
N LEU A 311 -17.57 6.03 11.23
CA LEU A 311 -16.25 5.44 11.43
C LEU A 311 -15.18 6.52 11.23
N VAL A 312 -14.21 6.59 12.13
CA VAL A 312 -13.00 7.40 11.94
C VAL A 312 -11.87 6.46 11.54
N HIS A 313 -11.31 6.65 10.35
CA HIS A 313 -10.10 5.96 9.92
C HIS A 313 -8.91 6.91 9.86
N VAL A 314 -7.78 6.44 10.36
CA VAL A 314 -6.48 7.14 10.29
C VAL A 314 -5.45 6.29 9.56
N ALA A 315 -4.78 6.89 8.57
CA ALA A 315 -3.74 6.23 7.78
C ALA A 315 -2.36 6.47 8.39
N THR A 316 -1.61 5.41 8.66
CA THR A 316 -0.24 5.53 9.19
C THR A 316 0.84 5.14 8.19
N SER A 317 0.45 5.08 6.91
CA SER A 317 1.33 4.79 5.79
C SER A 317 1.04 5.67 4.57
N ARG A 318 2.10 6.01 3.82
CA ARG A 318 2.11 6.78 2.55
C ARG A 318 1.65 8.22 2.60
N ARG A 319 0.42 8.47 3.04
CA ARG A 319 -0.22 9.79 3.05
C ARG A 319 -0.75 10.08 4.45
N ALA A 320 -0.52 11.30 4.93
CA ALA A 320 -1.17 11.82 6.11
C ALA A 320 -2.64 12.11 5.77
N GLU A 321 -3.53 11.15 6.05
CA GLU A 321 -4.96 11.26 5.75
C GLU A 321 -5.83 10.76 6.91
N ILE A 322 -6.94 11.46 7.12
CA ILE A 322 -8.02 11.11 8.07
C ILE A 322 -9.29 11.00 7.23
N VAL A 323 -10.00 9.88 7.38
CA VAL A 323 -11.25 9.63 6.66
C VAL A 323 -12.36 9.46 7.67
N LEU A 324 -13.32 10.38 7.64
CA LEU A 324 -14.54 10.35 8.43
C LEU A 324 -15.63 9.73 7.56
N PHE A 325 -16.09 8.54 7.89
CA PHE A 325 -17.20 7.92 7.18
C PHE A 325 -18.52 8.13 7.91
N GLY A 326 -19.62 8.08 7.16
CA GLY A 326 -20.96 8.06 7.70
C GLY A 326 -21.42 9.43 8.22
N LYS A 327 -22.44 9.40 9.07
CA LYS A 327 -22.89 10.59 9.81
C LYS A 327 -21.71 11.20 10.56
N THR A 328 -21.52 12.51 10.43
CA THR A 328 -20.37 13.26 10.95
C THR A 328 -20.00 12.84 12.39
N PRO A 329 -18.84 12.18 12.59
CA PRO A 329 -18.36 11.84 13.92
C PRO A 329 -18.22 13.08 14.81
N SER A 330 -18.56 12.94 16.09
CA SER A 330 -18.53 14.03 17.07
C SER A 330 -17.98 13.56 18.41
N LEU A 331 -17.67 14.50 19.30
CA LEU A 331 -17.24 14.21 20.67
C LEU A 331 -18.41 14.38 21.67
N ASN A 332 -18.54 13.42 22.59
CA ASN A 332 -19.45 13.40 23.71
C ASN A 332 -18.82 14.15 24.89
N VAL A 333 -19.49 15.22 25.33
CA VAL A 333 -19.12 15.97 26.53
C VAL A 333 -19.48 15.21 27.81
N PRO A 334 -18.77 15.43 28.93
CA PRO A 334 -17.59 16.29 29.07
C PRO A 334 -16.29 15.59 28.64
N PHE A 335 -15.34 16.37 28.15
CA PHE A 335 -13.99 15.88 27.85
C PHE A 335 -12.93 16.98 27.99
N SER A 336 -11.69 16.55 28.25
CA SER A 336 -10.49 17.38 28.21
C SER A 336 -9.36 16.56 27.60
N LEU A 337 -8.92 16.95 26.42
CA LEU A 337 -7.95 16.21 25.59
C LEU A 337 -6.73 17.09 25.32
N LEU A 338 -5.53 16.52 25.35
CA LEU A 338 -4.26 17.20 25.20
C LEU A 338 -3.46 16.59 24.03
N ALA A 339 -3.26 17.32 22.96
CA ALA A 339 -2.47 16.88 21.81
C ALA A 339 -1.30 17.84 21.56
N GLY A 340 -0.10 17.48 22.00
CA GLY A 340 1.06 18.37 21.95
C GLY A 340 0.82 19.71 22.66
N GLU A 341 0.87 20.81 21.89
CA GLU A 341 0.59 22.18 22.36
C GLU A 341 -0.90 22.52 22.44
N PHE A 342 -1.79 21.60 22.05
CA PHE A 342 -3.22 21.84 21.92
C PHE A 342 -4.00 21.21 23.05
N THR A 343 -4.91 21.97 23.66
CA THR A 343 -5.89 21.45 24.61
C THR A 343 -7.30 21.69 24.06
N VAL A 344 -8.11 20.62 24.00
CA VAL A 344 -9.50 20.65 23.54
C VAL A 344 -10.42 20.26 24.69
N THR A 345 -11.31 21.16 25.09
CA THR A 345 -12.22 20.95 26.22
C THR A 345 -13.67 21.19 25.83
N GLY A 346 -14.57 20.33 26.29
CA GLY A 346 -16.02 20.53 26.23
C GLY A 346 -16.65 20.32 27.60
N GLY A 347 -17.41 21.31 28.06
CA GLY A 347 -18.11 21.27 29.35
C GLY A 347 -19.39 20.43 29.29
N GLU A 348 -19.85 19.99 30.45
CA GLU A 348 -21.10 19.23 30.56
C GLU A 348 -22.30 20.07 30.09
N GLY A 349 -23.12 19.52 29.19
CA GLY A 349 -24.28 20.21 28.62
C GLY A 349 -23.95 21.26 27.56
N GLU A 350 -22.68 21.48 27.22
CA GLU A 350 -22.27 22.38 26.14
C GLU A 350 -22.42 21.70 24.76
N ASP A 351 -22.85 22.48 23.76
CA ASP A 351 -22.98 22.06 22.35
C ASP A 351 -21.74 22.44 21.52
N ARG A 352 -20.74 23.04 22.16
CA ARG A 352 -19.49 23.53 21.57
C ARG A 352 -18.30 23.12 22.41
N CYS A 353 -17.13 23.11 21.81
CA CYS A 353 -15.87 22.90 22.51
C CYS A 353 -14.90 24.08 22.28
N MET A 354 -13.94 24.21 23.19
CA MET A 354 -12.86 25.17 23.11
C MET A 354 -11.57 24.46 22.67
N VAL A 355 -10.98 24.92 21.57
CA VAL A 355 -9.64 24.53 21.12
C VAL A 355 -8.68 25.64 21.53
N SER A 356 -7.68 25.29 22.32
CA SER A 356 -6.63 26.22 22.74
C SER A 356 -5.26 25.70 22.33
N ARG A 357 -4.39 26.60 21.86
CA ARG A 357 -2.98 26.33 21.60
C ARG A 357 -2.13 27.16 22.56
N ILE A 358 -1.25 26.49 23.29
CA ILE A 358 -0.30 27.11 24.21
C ILE A 358 1.11 26.77 23.69
N SER A 359 1.77 27.73 23.05
CA SER A 359 3.08 27.47 22.48
C SER A 359 4.15 27.38 23.56
N SER A 360 5.00 26.35 23.46
CA SER A 360 6.16 26.16 24.33
C SER A 360 7.26 27.20 24.07
N ALA A 361 7.24 27.86 22.90
CA ALA A 361 8.20 28.90 22.51
C ALA A 361 7.84 30.31 23.04
N GLY A 362 6.76 30.42 23.82
CA GLY A 362 6.22 31.70 24.30
C GLY A 362 5.23 32.33 23.33
N GLY A 363 4.37 33.22 23.85
CA GLY A 363 3.30 33.88 23.09
C GLY A 363 1.96 33.85 23.83
N GLU A 364 1.00 34.66 23.39
CA GLU A 364 -0.35 34.63 23.97
C GLU A 364 -1.10 33.35 23.59
N PRO A 365 -1.86 32.74 24.53
CA PRO A 365 -2.66 31.56 24.25
C PRO A 365 -3.69 31.86 23.16
N GLN A 366 -3.66 31.10 22.07
CA GLN A 366 -4.70 31.22 21.04
C GLN A 366 -5.85 30.31 21.40
N ARG A 367 -7.08 30.84 21.45
CA ARG A 367 -8.29 30.09 21.80
C ARG A 367 -9.35 30.31 20.73
N ARG A 368 -10.04 29.24 20.32
CA ARG A 368 -11.17 29.29 19.39
C ARG A 368 -12.25 28.31 19.83
N SER A 369 -13.51 28.73 19.75
CA SER A 369 -14.66 27.85 19.98
C SER A 369 -15.17 27.29 18.67
N CYS A 370 -15.44 25.99 18.62
CA CYS A 370 -16.02 25.29 17.46
C CYS A 370 -17.10 24.28 17.92
N SER A 371 -17.76 23.62 16.97
CA SER A 371 -18.77 22.60 17.27
C SER A 371 -18.11 21.34 17.87
N LEU A 372 -18.94 20.38 18.31
CA LEU A 372 -18.48 19.06 18.74
C LEU A 372 -18.15 18.11 17.59
N ALA A 373 -18.36 18.52 16.33
CA ALA A 373 -18.05 17.70 15.16
C ALA A 373 -16.53 17.54 15.02
N LEU A 374 -16.06 16.30 14.86
CA LEU A 374 -14.64 16.01 14.76
C LEU A 374 -14.01 16.71 13.55
N SER A 375 -14.75 16.85 12.44
CA SER A 375 -14.32 17.63 11.27
C SER A 375 -13.99 19.09 11.63
N ASP A 376 -14.82 19.74 12.44
CA ASP A 376 -14.68 21.15 12.80
C ASP A 376 -13.54 21.37 13.79
N ILE A 377 -13.38 20.42 14.73
CA ILE A 377 -12.27 20.41 15.68
C ILE A 377 -10.93 20.28 14.93
N LEU A 378 -10.82 19.33 14.00
CA LEU A 378 -9.62 19.13 13.19
C LEU A 378 -9.30 20.35 12.32
N ARG A 379 -10.30 20.97 11.69
CA ARG A 379 -10.14 22.23 10.94
C ARG A 379 -9.67 23.37 11.82
N THR A 380 -10.24 23.50 13.01
CA THR A 380 -9.88 24.54 13.98
C THR A 380 -8.45 24.35 14.47
N MET A 381 -8.06 23.12 14.81
CA MET A 381 -6.68 22.77 15.17
C MET A 381 -5.70 23.10 14.03
N ALA A 382 -6.01 22.71 12.79
CA ALA A 382 -5.16 23.00 11.65
C ALA A 382 -5.02 24.51 11.39
N THR A 383 -6.10 25.29 11.58
CA THR A 383 -6.07 26.76 11.48
C THR A 383 -5.17 27.40 12.54
N LEU A 384 -5.08 26.77 13.71
CA LEU A 384 -4.16 27.15 14.79
C LEU A 384 -2.74 26.58 14.59
N GLY A 385 -2.47 25.88 13.48
CA GLY A 385 -1.15 25.38 13.12
C GLY A 385 -0.84 23.96 13.61
N ALA A 386 -1.86 23.16 13.92
CA ALA A 386 -1.66 21.75 14.25
C ALA A 386 -1.21 20.95 13.01
N GLY A 387 -0.24 20.06 13.19
CA GLY A 387 0.15 19.09 12.19
C GLY A 387 -0.67 17.82 12.29
N TYR A 388 -0.31 16.86 11.44
CA TYR A 388 -0.89 15.52 11.51
C TYR A 388 -0.63 14.78 12.84
N PRO A 389 0.56 14.89 13.47
CA PRO A 389 0.81 14.28 14.77
C PRO A 389 -0.18 14.69 15.85
N GLU A 390 -0.48 15.98 15.95
CA GLU A 390 -1.42 16.51 16.94
C GLU A 390 -2.85 16.06 16.63
N ALA A 391 -3.25 16.04 15.36
CA ALA A 391 -4.56 15.53 14.94
C ALA A 391 -4.75 14.05 15.34
N LEU A 392 -3.73 13.21 15.14
CA LEU A 392 -3.79 11.81 15.55
C LEU A 392 -3.77 11.63 17.07
N GLU A 393 -2.97 12.42 17.79
CA GLU A 393 -2.92 12.35 19.25
C GLU A 393 -4.28 12.71 19.85
N LEU A 394 -4.95 13.74 19.31
CA LEU A 394 -6.31 14.08 19.70
C LEU A 394 -7.28 12.91 19.48
N ILE A 395 -7.31 12.34 18.28
CA ILE A 395 -8.22 11.24 17.94
C ILE A 395 -7.98 10.03 18.84
N GLN A 396 -6.71 9.67 19.07
CA GLN A 396 -6.34 8.56 19.92
C GLN A 396 -6.78 8.78 21.38
N GLN A 397 -6.63 10.00 21.90
CA GLN A 397 -7.09 10.32 23.24
C GLN A 397 -8.62 10.33 23.32
N ALA A 398 -9.31 10.87 22.32
CA ALA A 398 -10.76 10.83 22.25
C ALA A 398 -11.30 9.38 22.26
N ASP A 399 -10.63 8.47 21.54
CA ASP A 399 -10.94 7.03 21.55
C ASP A 399 -10.67 6.39 22.91
N ASN A 400 -9.49 6.65 23.50
CA ASN A 400 -9.10 6.12 24.81
C ASN A 400 -10.04 6.59 25.94
N CYS A 401 -10.47 7.84 25.89
CA CYS A 401 -11.42 8.43 26.82
C CYS A 401 -12.87 8.04 26.52
N LYS A 402 -13.13 7.28 25.44
CA LYS A 402 -14.48 6.94 24.94
C LYS A 402 -15.35 8.17 24.69
N SER A 403 -14.72 9.29 24.36
CA SER A 403 -15.38 10.56 24.09
C SER A 403 -15.83 10.68 22.64
N VAL A 404 -15.35 9.85 21.72
CA VAL A 404 -15.82 9.88 20.31
C VAL A 404 -17.10 9.06 20.13
N THR A 405 -18.04 9.54 19.31
CA THR A 405 -19.35 8.89 19.08
C THR A 405 -19.28 7.59 18.28
N CYS A 406 -18.13 7.26 17.70
CA CYS A 406 -17.97 6.11 16.83
C CYS A 406 -16.60 5.45 16.99
N ARG A 407 -16.43 4.30 16.34
CA ARG A 407 -15.19 3.53 16.41
C ARG A 407 -14.07 4.27 15.66
N VAL A 408 -12.87 4.25 16.24
CA VAL A 408 -11.64 4.66 15.56
C VAL A 408 -10.89 3.43 15.06
N ARG A 409 -10.38 3.51 13.83
CA ARG A 409 -9.56 2.46 13.22
C ARG A 409 -8.31 3.04 12.62
N ARG A 410 -7.22 2.30 12.76
CA ARG A 410 -5.91 2.62 12.21
C ARG A 410 -5.55 1.59 11.17
N ASP A 411 -5.23 2.03 9.96
CA ASP A 411 -4.80 1.16 8.85
C ASP A 411 -5.62 -0.14 8.74
N ALA A 412 -6.95 -0.02 8.77
CA ALA A 412 -7.86 -1.11 8.39
C ALA A 412 -7.71 -1.39 6.88
N LEU A 413 -6.60 -2.01 6.50
CA LEU A 413 -6.20 -2.29 5.12
C LEU A 413 -6.59 -3.72 4.75
N PRO A 414 -7.11 -3.93 3.53
CA PRO A 414 -7.31 -5.26 2.96
C PRO A 414 -6.12 -6.17 3.14
N GLN A 415 -6.35 -7.32 3.78
CA GLN A 415 -5.33 -8.34 3.99
C GLN A 415 -5.52 -9.51 3.03
N THR A 416 -4.42 -10.09 2.58
CA THR A 416 -4.46 -11.25 1.69
C THR A 416 -3.24 -12.14 1.87
N VAL A 417 -3.38 -13.39 1.43
CA VAL A 417 -2.29 -14.34 1.27
C VAL A 417 -1.52 -14.11 -0.03
N THR A 418 -0.31 -14.65 -0.12
CA THR A 418 0.50 -14.59 -1.34
C THR A 418 -0.17 -15.38 -2.45
N VAL A 419 0.11 -15.02 -3.70
CA VAL A 419 -0.28 -15.81 -4.88
C VAL A 419 0.22 -17.26 -4.77
N GLN A 420 1.41 -17.50 -4.18
CA GLN A 420 1.93 -18.85 -3.94
C GLN A 420 1.08 -19.63 -2.94
N GLU A 421 0.63 -18.99 -1.86
CA GLU A 421 -0.28 -19.59 -0.88
C GLU A 421 -1.67 -19.83 -1.46
N LEU A 422 -2.23 -18.88 -2.23
CA LEU A 422 -3.47 -19.11 -2.97
C LEU A 422 -3.37 -20.33 -3.87
N ALA A 423 -2.27 -20.47 -4.61
CA ALA A 423 -2.04 -21.65 -5.45
C ALA A 423 -1.85 -22.94 -4.63
N LYS A 424 -1.31 -22.87 -3.41
CA LYS A 424 -1.22 -24.04 -2.50
C LYS A 424 -2.58 -24.44 -1.96
N ILE A 425 -3.40 -23.48 -1.53
CA ILE A 425 -4.76 -23.69 -1.04
C ILE A 425 -5.61 -24.32 -2.13
N ALA A 426 -5.56 -23.75 -3.34
CA ALA A 426 -6.20 -24.29 -4.53
C ALA A 426 -5.80 -25.74 -4.81
N ARG A 427 -4.51 -26.08 -4.63
CA ARG A 427 -4.01 -27.46 -4.79
C ARG A 427 -4.46 -28.43 -3.69
N SER A 428 -4.75 -27.94 -2.50
CA SER A 428 -5.11 -28.78 -1.35
C SER A 428 -6.58 -29.23 -1.36
N GLY A 429 -7.44 -28.59 -2.16
CA GLY A 429 -8.86 -28.93 -2.28
C GLY A 429 -9.69 -28.68 -1.01
N HIS A 430 -9.06 -28.26 0.10
CA HIS A 430 -9.76 -27.87 1.31
C HIS A 430 -10.48 -26.53 1.13
N GLY A 431 -11.65 -26.41 1.76
CA GLY A 431 -12.32 -25.12 1.91
C GLY A 431 -11.35 -24.09 2.49
N ILE A 432 -11.52 -22.84 2.07
CA ILE A 432 -10.67 -21.74 2.49
C ILE A 432 -11.00 -21.42 3.96
N ASP A 433 -10.26 -22.02 4.89
CA ASP A 433 -10.33 -21.69 6.32
C ASP A 433 -8.96 -21.18 6.77
N LEU A 434 -8.70 -19.91 6.46
CA LEU A 434 -7.50 -19.20 6.92
C LEU A 434 -7.90 -18.28 8.06
N SER A 435 -7.16 -18.35 9.17
CA SER A 435 -7.37 -17.41 10.27
C SER A 435 -6.94 -16.00 9.87
N GLU A 436 -7.54 -14.97 10.47
CA GLU A 436 -7.06 -13.58 10.29
C GLU A 436 -5.56 -13.46 10.63
N ALA A 437 -5.06 -14.25 11.57
CA ALA A 437 -3.65 -14.24 11.95
C ALA A 437 -2.72 -14.79 10.85
N ASP A 438 -3.21 -15.67 9.97
CA ASP A 438 -2.46 -16.15 8.81
C ASP A 438 -2.41 -15.08 7.71
N LEU A 439 -3.56 -14.44 7.43
CA LEU A 439 -3.65 -13.31 6.48
C LEU A 439 -2.72 -12.15 6.87
N ARG A 440 -2.67 -11.81 8.17
CA ARG A 440 -1.79 -10.76 8.72
C ARG A 440 -0.30 -11.05 8.52
N ARG A 441 0.10 -12.30 8.69
CA ARG A 441 1.50 -12.73 8.57
C ARG A 441 1.97 -12.63 7.14
N THR A 442 1.19 -13.15 6.20
CA THR A 442 1.57 -13.15 4.79
C THR A 442 1.59 -11.75 4.19
N GLY A 443 0.65 -10.88 4.55
CA GLY A 443 0.62 -9.49 4.08
C GLY A 443 1.83 -8.64 4.50
N SER A 444 2.66 -9.13 5.42
CA SER A 444 3.88 -8.44 5.87
C SER A 444 5.11 -8.73 5.00
N GLU A 445 5.03 -9.67 4.04
CA GLU A 445 6.14 -9.97 3.14
C GLU A 445 6.23 -8.97 1.96
N PRO A 446 7.42 -8.41 1.66
CA PRO A 446 7.59 -7.53 0.50
C PRO A 446 7.14 -8.20 -0.80
N GLY A 447 6.22 -7.57 -1.53
CA GLY A 447 5.67 -8.09 -2.79
C GLY A 447 4.61 -9.20 -2.63
N ALA A 448 4.20 -9.53 -1.40
CA ALA A 448 3.06 -10.41 -1.15
C ALA A 448 1.73 -9.74 -1.48
N LEU A 449 1.57 -8.47 -1.10
CA LEU A 449 0.37 -7.68 -1.35
C LEU A 449 0.51 -6.85 -2.63
N PRO A 450 -0.60 -6.53 -3.31
CA PRO A 450 -0.61 -5.45 -4.28
C PRO A 450 -0.10 -4.16 -3.66
N ASP A 451 0.68 -3.38 -4.41
CA ASP A 451 1.24 -2.15 -3.88
C ASP A 451 0.16 -1.24 -3.36
N LEU A 452 -1.03 -1.13 -3.94
CA LEU A 452 -2.09 -0.28 -3.38
C LEU A 452 -2.34 -0.48 -1.87
N PHE A 453 -2.21 -1.71 -1.36
CA PHE A 453 -2.50 -2.06 0.04
C PHE A 453 -1.27 -2.49 0.85
N ALA A 454 -0.07 -2.48 0.29
CA ALA A 454 1.13 -2.80 1.06
C ALA A 454 1.26 -1.85 2.27
N GLY A 455 1.25 -2.44 3.47
CA GLY A 455 1.40 -1.75 4.74
C GLY A 455 2.83 -1.24 4.98
N PRO A 456 3.08 -0.57 6.11
CA PRO A 456 4.44 -0.21 6.50
C PRO A 456 5.29 -1.48 6.67
N SER A 457 6.35 -1.63 5.88
CA SER A 457 7.21 -2.81 5.88
C SER A 457 7.85 -3.02 7.25
N ILE A 458 7.58 -4.18 7.86
CA ILE A 458 8.29 -4.61 9.07
C ILE A 458 9.69 -5.05 8.66
N ARG A 459 10.73 -4.42 9.18
CA ARG A 459 12.06 -5.05 9.18
C ARG A 459 11.95 -6.33 10.01
N LYS A 460 12.08 -7.51 9.38
CA LYS A 460 12.58 -8.68 10.09
C LYS A 460 13.88 -8.22 10.77
N LYS A 461 13.98 -8.32 12.10
CA LYS A 461 15.26 -8.13 12.80
C LYS A 461 16.27 -8.97 12.03
N SER A 462 17.20 -8.34 11.31
CA SER A 462 18.36 -9.07 10.81
C SER A 462 18.97 -9.71 12.04
N GLY A 463 19.07 -11.04 12.04
CA GLY A 463 19.67 -11.81 13.12
C GLY A 463 21.13 -11.39 13.28
N THR A 464 21.36 -10.31 14.00
CA THR A 464 22.58 -10.11 14.74
C THR A 464 22.34 -10.88 16.02
N GLY A 465 22.75 -12.15 16.01
CA GLY A 465 22.94 -12.89 17.24
C GLY A 465 23.80 -12.06 18.19
N PRO A 466 23.61 -12.17 19.52
CA PRO A 466 24.44 -11.44 20.46
C PRO A 466 25.91 -11.81 20.17
N ILE A 467 26.71 -10.80 19.85
CA ILE A 467 28.16 -10.93 19.86
C ILE A 467 28.50 -11.28 21.32
N GLN A 468 28.74 -12.56 21.59
CA GLN A 468 29.29 -12.99 22.85
C GLN A 468 30.65 -12.29 23.01
N PRO A 469 30.93 -11.66 24.16
CA PRO A 469 32.28 -11.20 24.44
C PRO A 469 33.17 -12.44 24.51
N VAL A 470 34.16 -12.51 23.61
CA VAL A 470 35.26 -13.47 23.74
C VAL A 470 35.97 -13.09 25.03
N ALA A 471 35.73 -13.88 26.07
CA ALA A 471 36.54 -13.86 27.27
C ALA A 471 37.95 -14.27 26.85
N GLY A 472 38.88 -13.31 26.89
CA GLY A 472 40.30 -13.62 26.95
C GLY A 472 40.55 -14.48 28.18
N THR A 473 41.18 -15.62 27.96
CA THR A 473 41.88 -16.37 29.01
C THR A 473 43.35 -16.23 28.72
N ASP A 474 44.11 -16.09 29.80
CA ASP A 474 45.54 -15.77 29.89
C ASP A 474 46.47 -16.65 29.02
#